data_AF-A0A9P1HA34-F1
#
_entry.id   AF-A0A9P1HA34-F1
#
_cell.length_a   1.000
_cell.length_b   1.000
_cell.length_c   1.000
_cell.angle_alpha   90.00
_cell.angle_beta   90.00
_cell.angle_gamma   90.00
#
_symmetry.space_group_name_H-M   'P 1'
#
loop_
_entity.id
_entity.type
_entity.pdbx_description
1 polymer ?
#
loop_
_entity_poly.entity_id
_entity_poly.type
_entity_poly.pdbx_seq_one_letter_code
_entity_poly.pdbx_strand_id
1 'polypeptide(L)'
;MNLYVIPHALNDMATKFAEFLAQGVAEMPDIDHVKWTTMPDLDEFLRRIMLRAAAQALCGPGLLEVCPSFAEDFWAYDVAFPTIFRRIPRVLAPKAYEARRKLQENMKRWHVWAMANFDWENQAAIEESWEPVYGSRLMRARVVMLRDSGMSLDGWAALDSGFIWTYPDDPTSGPIRKRDDPAIYQSKMMGKESRSRNAEDDAKATLITTGIQGHFYPFGGGIKICPGRYLAKQEVMIMVAILLRAYEPEAIFDRADMDQARTQTFDACSLVARLFREMHEPYHQDL
;
A
#
# COMPACT_ATOMS: atom_id res chain seq x y z
N MET A 1 -12.07 -10.51 -7.46
CA MET A 1 -11.07 -9.78 -6.65
C MET A 1 -11.70 -9.01 -5.46
N ASN A 2 -12.89 -8.42 -5.58
CA ASN A 2 -13.60 -7.78 -4.43
C ASN A 2 -13.89 -8.72 -3.24
N LEU A 3 -13.86 -10.05 -3.44
CA LEU A 3 -14.05 -11.05 -2.38
C LEU A 3 -12.85 -11.21 -1.44
N TYR A 4 -11.65 -10.78 -1.84
CA TYR A 4 -10.41 -10.97 -1.06
C TYR A 4 -10.01 -9.74 -0.24
N VAL A 5 -10.82 -8.68 -0.30
CA VAL A 5 -10.69 -7.45 0.50
C VAL A 5 -11.93 -7.30 1.40
N ILE A 6 -12.43 -8.45 1.88
CA ILE A 6 -13.54 -8.61 2.83
C ILE A 6 -12.95 -8.75 4.23
N PRO A 7 -13.63 -8.31 5.31
CA PRO A 7 -13.08 -8.25 6.66
C PRO A 7 -12.31 -9.48 7.16
N HIS A 8 -12.73 -10.71 6.84
CA HIS A 8 -12.04 -11.92 7.32
C HIS A 8 -10.66 -12.13 6.67
N ALA A 9 -10.53 -12.00 5.35
CA ALA A 9 -9.23 -12.11 4.67
C ALA A 9 -8.28 -10.95 5.03
N LEU A 10 -8.84 -9.78 5.38
CA LEU A 10 -8.07 -8.64 5.84
C LEU A 10 -7.49 -8.86 7.25
N ASN A 11 -8.20 -9.58 8.11
CA ASN A 11 -7.73 -9.86 9.46
C ASN A 11 -6.46 -10.71 9.45
N ASP A 12 -6.39 -11.73 8.58
CA ASP A 12 -5.19 -12.59 8.51
C ASP A 12 -3.97 -11.81 8.00
N MET A 13 -4.16 -10.93 7.00
CA MET A 13 -3.10 -10.02 6.55
C MET A 13 -2.69 -9.02 7.65
N ALA A 14 -3.65 -8.47 8.40
CA ALA A 14 -3.36 -7.56 9.50
C ALA A 14 -2.61 -8.27 10.65
N THR A 15 -2.96 -9.52 10.96
CA THR A 15 -2.26 -10.36 11.93
C THR A 15 -0.82 -10.62 11.47
N LYS A 16 -0.63 -11.03 10.21
CA LYS A 16 0.72 -11.23 9.65
C LYS A 16 1.54 -9.94 9.62
N PHE A 17 0.91 -8.81 9.29
CA PHE A 17 1.55 -7.51 9.40
C PHE A 17 2.00 -7.21 10.84
N ALA A 18 1.16 -7.49 11.85
CA ALA A 18 1.52 -7.30 13.25
C ALA A 18 2.71 -8.18 13.67
N GLU A 19 2.73 -9.45 13.25
CA GLU A 19 3.84 -10.38 13.49
C GLU A 19 5.16 -9.88 12.89
N PHE A 20 5.17 -9.57 11.59
CA PHE A 20 6.37 -9.11 10.90
C PHE A 20 6.84 -7.73 11.41
N LEU A 21 5.90 -6.85 11.77
CA LEU A 21 6.25 -5.56 12.34
C LEU A 21 6.85 -5.71 13.74
N ALA A 22 6.26 -6.55 14.59
CA ALA A 22 6.81 -6.83 15.92
C ALA A 22 8.21 -7.45 15.83
N GLN A 23 8.42 -8.37 14.90
CA GLN A 23 9.74 -8.95 14.62
C GLN A 23 10.73 -7.88 14.16
N GLY A 24 10.37 -7.07 13.16
CA GLY A 24 11.22 -5.99 12.66
C GLY A 24 11.57 -4.95 13.73
N VAL A 25 10.63 -4.66 14.64
CA VAL A 25 10.86 -3.80 15.80
C VAL A 25 11.79 -4.45 16.82
N ALA A 26 11.66 -5.75 17.05
CA ALA A 26 12.47 -6.48 18.03
C ALA A 26 13.93 -6.66 17.58
N GLU A 27 14.15 -6.95 16.29
CA GLU A 27 15.44 -7.22 15.68
C GLU A 27 16.23 -5.96 15.33
N MET A 28 15.65 -4.77 15.49
CA MET A 28 16.34 -3.53 15.12
C MET A 28 17.54 -3.27 16.03
N PRO A 29 18.77 -3.23 15.48
CA PRO A 29 19.99 -3.07 16.26
C PRO A 29 20.22 -1.62 16.71
N ASP A 30 19.47 -0.67 16.14
CA ASP A 30 19.76 0.76 16.22
C ASP A 30 19.24 1.41 17.51
N ILE A 31 18.31 0.79 18.25
CA ILE A 31 17.65 1.39 19.43
C ILE A 31 18.00 0.63 20.70
N ASP A 32 18.77 1.29 21.57
CA ASP A 32 19.27 0.74 22.82
C ASP A 32 18.17 0.66 23.91
N HIS A 33 18.35 -0.28 24.84
CA HIS A 33 17.53 -0.46 26.04
C HIS A 33 18.01 0.36 27.24
N VAL A 34 19.24 0.87 27.17
CA VAL A 34 19.92 1.56 28.28
C VAL A 34 19.95 3.07 28.08
N LYS A 35 19.97 3.54 26.83
CA LYS A 35 20.07 4.97 26.50
C LYS A 35 19.05 5.40 25.45
N TRP A 36 18.62 6.65 25.57
CA TRP A 36 17.85 7.33 24.54
C TRP A 36 18.63 7.35 23.22
N THR A 37 18.00 6.84 22.17
CA THR A 37 18.55 6.85 20.82
C THR A 37 17.90 7.98 20.04
N THR A 38 18.69 8.93 19.54
CA THR A 38 18.17 9.99 18.68
C THR A 38 18.01 9.48 17.26
N MET A 39 16.79 9.49 16.76
CA MET A 39 16.44 9.20 15.38
C MET A 39 16.42 10.51 14.59
N PRO A 40 17.38 10.74 13.68
CA PRO A 40 17.46 11.99 12.91
C PRO A 40 16.37 12.10 11.83
N ASP A 41 15.84 10.97 11.37
CA ASP A 41 14.73 10.91 10.41
C ASP A 41 13.74 9.82 10.84
N LEU A 42 12.73 10.21 11.62
CA LEU A 42 11.69 9.28 12.06
C LEU A 42 10.89 8.73 10.88
N ASP A 43 10.71 9.51 9.82
CA ASP A 43 9.92 9.09 8.67
C ASP A 43 10.65 8.00 7.86
N GLU A 44 11.96 8.15 7.63
CA GLU A 44 12.79 7.08 7.04
C GLU A 44 12.70 5.79 7.88
N PHE A 45 12.81 5.91 9.20
CA PHE A 45 12.66 4.78 10.12
C PHE A 45 11.30 4.08 9.98
N LEU A 46 10.21 4.85 10.04
CA LEU A 46 8.84 4.33 9.94
C LEU A 46 8.59 3.70 8.56
N ARG A 47 8.99 4.38 7.48
CA ARG A 47 8.86 3.90 6.10
C ARG A 47 9.60 2.59 5.87
N ARG A 48 10.78 2.44 6.47
CA ARG A 48 11.60 1.22 6.38
C ARG A 48 10.92 0.01 7.01
N ILE A 49 10.38 0.16 8.22
CA ILE A 49 9.78 -0.96 8.97
C ILE A 49 8.38 -1.29 8.47
N MET A 50 7.58 -0.28 8.14
CA MET A 50 6.22 -0.44 7.66
C MET A 50 6.21 -1.16 6.32
N LEU A 51 7.04 -0.72 5.35
CA LEU A 51 7.05 -1.31 4.02
C LEU A 51 7.49 -2.77 4.05
N ARG A 52 8.50 -3.12 4.86
CA ARG A 52 8.96 -4.51 4.98
C ARG A 52 7.87 -5.41 5.55
N ALA A 53 7.26 -5.00 6.66
CA ALA A 53 6.17 -5.76 7.29
C ALA A 53 4.97 -5.92 6.35
N ALA A 54 4.56 -4.83 5.67
CA ALA A 54 3.45 -4.86 4.70
C ALA A 54 3.77 -5.73 3.49
N ALA A 55 4.99 -5.63 2.93
CA ALA A 55 5.42 -6.45 1.80
C ALA A 55 5.42 -7.94 2.15
N GLN A 56 5.91 -8.32 3.34
CA GLN A 56 5.89 -9.72 3.79
C GLN A 56 4.47 -10.22 4.11
N ALA A 57 3.63 -9.38 4.71
CA ALA A 57 2.23 -9.74 4.95
C ALA A 57 1.45 -9.94 3.64
N LEU A 58 1.66 -9.06 2.65
CA LEU A 58 0.94 -9.08 1.39
C LEU A 58 1.46 -10.14 0.42
N CYS A 59 2.78 -10.19 0.21
CA CYS A 59 3.46 -10.97 -0.83
C CYS A 59 4.28 -12.16 -0.29
N GLY A 60 4.33 -12.33 1.03
CA GLY A 60 5.11 -13.38 1.69
C GLY A 60 6.57 -12.97 1.92
N PRO A 61 7.27 -13.62 2.87
CA PRO A 61 8.70 -13.39 3.12
C PRO A 61 9.58 -13.66 1.90
N GLY A 62 9.16 -14.59 1.01
CA GLY A 62 9.89 -14.93 -0.21
C GLY A 62 10.21 -13.75 -1.12
N LEU A 63 9.39 -12.68 -1.11
CA LEU A 63 9.69 -11.45 -1.85
C LEU A 63 11.00 -10.81 -1.38
N LEU A 64 11.20 -10.68 -0.06
CA LEU A 64 12.41 -10.05 0.49
C LEU A 64 13.59 -11.03 0.53
N GLU A 65 13.36 -12.33 0.57
CA GLU A 65 14.42 -13.35 0.43
C GLU A 65 15.06 -13.29 -0.97
N VAL A 66 14.23 -13.19 -2.01
CA VAL A 66 14.68 -13.16 -3.41
C VAL A 66 15.09 -11.76 -3.86
N CYS A 67 14.47 -10.73 -3.28
CA CYS A 67 14.74 -9.33 -3.56
C CYS A 67 15.05 -8.55 -2.26
N PRO A 68 16.26 -8.72 -1.67
CA PRO A 68 16.60 -8.06 -0.41
C PRO A 68 16.56 -6.53 -0.44
N SER A 69 16.83 -5.94 -1.62
CA SER A 69 16.80 -4.48 -1.84
C SER A 69 15.43 -3.93 -2.22
N PHE A 70 14.37 -4.75 -2.19
CA PHE A 70 13.04 -4.37 -2.68
C PHE A 70 12.51 -3.10 -2.00
N ALA A 71 12.69 -2.98 -0.68
CA ALA A 71 12.19 -1.84 0.08
C ALA A 71 12.89 -0.53 -0.34
N GLU A 72 14.22 -0.57 -0.49
CA GLU A 72 15.02 0.57 -0.95
C GLU A 72 14.68 0.96 -2.40
N ASP A 73 14.55 -0.03 -3.29
CA ASP A 73 14.19 0.19 -4.70
C ASP A 73 12.75 0.73 -4.84
N PHE A 74 11.83 0.31 -3.96
CA PHE A 74 10.47 0.84 -3.90
C PHE A 74 10.46 2.32 -3.54
N TRP A 75 11.14 2.72 -2.46
CA TRP A 75 11.20 4.12 -2.05
C TRP A 75 11.95 5.01 -3.05
N ALA A 76 12.99 4.48 -3.68
CA ALA A 76 13.67 5.17 -4.78
C ALA A 76 12.73 5.43 -5.97
N TYR A 77 11.83 4.48 -6.28
CA TYR A 77 10.80 4.67 -7.29
C TYR A 77 9.70 5.63 -6.84
N ASP A 78 9.26 5.57 -5.59
CA ASP A 78 8.24 6.47 -5.03
C ASP A 78 8.67 7.95 -5.14
N VAL A 79 9.90 8.26 -4.74
CA VAL A 79 10.49 9.60 -4.90
C VAL A 79 10.59 10.00 -6.39
N ALA A 80 10.87 9.04 -7.27
CA ALA A 80 10.96 9.27 -8.71
C ALA A 80 9.59 9.37 -9.41
N PHE A 81 8.52 8.83 -8.80
CA PHE A 81 7.22 8.65 -9.42
C PHE A 81 6.60 9.97 -9.91
N PRO A 82 6.61 11.08 -9.14
CA PRO A 82 6.10 12.37 -9.63
C PRO A 82 6.76 12.84 -10.93
N THR A 83 8.05 12.55 -11.14
CA THR A 83 8.78 12.90 -12.37
C THR A 83 8.26 12.09 -13.56
N ILE A 84 8.02 10.80 -13.37
CA ILE A 84 7.48 9.92 -14.41
C ILE A 84 6.01 10.24 -14.70
N PHE A 85 5.23 10.49 -13.65
CA PHE A 85 3.82 10.85 -13.73
C PHE A 85 3.59 12.14 -14.53
N ARG A 86 4.46 13.14 -14.35
CA ARG A 86 4.50 14.37 -15.16
C ARG A 86 4.96 14.15 -16.60
N ARG A 87 5.20 12.91 -17.01
CA ARG A 87 5.63 12.50 -18.36
C ARG A 87 6.94 13.14 -18.80
N ILE A 88 7.85 13.41 -17.86
CA ILE A 88 9.19 13.90 -18.21
C ILE A 88 9.89 12.83 -19.05
N PRO A 89 10.41 13.16 -20.25
CA PRO A 89 11.05 12.19 -21.14
C PRO A 89 12.23 11.46 -20.49
N ARG A 90 12.44 10.18 -20.85
CA ARG A 90 13.51 9.33 -20.30
C ARG A 90 14.91 9.93 -20.44
N VAL A 91 15.16 10.66 -21.52
CA VAL A 91 16.45 11.33 -21.76
C VAL A 91 16.71 12.44 -20.72
N LEU A 92 15.67 13.11 -20.23
CA LEU A 92 15.76 14.18 -19.25
C LEU A 92 15.74 13.69 -17.80
N ALA A 93 15.17 12.52 -17.55
CA ALA A 93 15.06 11.95 -16.20
C ALA A 93 15.57 10.49 -16.12
N PRO A 94 16.79 10.16 -16.58
CA PRO A 94 17.25 8.78 -16.70
C PRO A 94 17.24 8.02 -15.37
N LYS A 95 17.56 8.69 -14.26
CA LYS A 95 17.54 8.11 -12.91
C LYS A 95 16.13 7.68 -12.47
N ALA A 96 15.10 8.45 -12.82
CA ALA A 96 13.72 8.14 -12.44
C ALA A 96 13.24 6.85 -13.14
N TYR A 97 13.50 6.75 -14.45
CA TYR A 97 13.16 5.55 -15.22
C TYR A 97 14.00 4.34 -14.81
N GLU A 98 15.23 4.54 -14.35
CA GLU A 98 16.05 3.47 -13.80
C GLU A 98 15.51 2.94 -12.47
N ALA A 99 15.04 3.81 -11.56
CA ALA A 99 14.37 3.40 -10.33
C ALA A 99 13.13 2.54 -10.62
N ARG A 100 12.29 2.96 -11.58
CA ARG A 100 11.15 2.15 -12.05
C ARG A 100 11.58 0.79 -12.58
N ARG A 101 12.64 0.75 -13.40
CA ARG A 101 13.13 -0.48 -14.01
C ARG A 101 13.61 -1.47 -12.96
N LYS A 102 14.34 -1.01 -11.94
CA LYS A 102 14.81 -1.84 -10.82
C LYS A 102 13.66 -2.45 -10.04
N LEU A 103 12.68 -1.63 -9.65
CA LEU A 103 11.50 -2.13 -8.95
C LEU A 103 10.74 -3.18 -9.77
N GLN A 104 10.54 -2.92 -11.07
CA GLN A 104 9.89 -3.89 -11.96
C GLN A 104 10.70 -5.19 -12.09
N GLU A 105 12.02 -5.11 -12.15
CA GLU A 105 12.89 -6.30 -12.21
C GLU A 105 12.79 -7.15 -10.95
N ASN A 106 12.74 -6.52 -9.76
CA ASN A 106 12.51 -7.23 -8.50
C ASN A 106 11.16 -7.97 -8.53
N MET A 107 10.08 -7.31 -8.99
CA MET A 107 8.78 -7.95 -9.11
C MET A 107 8.78 -9.13 -10.10
N LYS A 108 9.44 -9.00 -11.26
CA LYS A 108 9.59 -10.11 -12.21
C LYS A 108 10.31 -11.29 -11.58
N ARG A 109 11.42 -11.02 -10.88
CA ARG A 109 12.22 -12.04 -10.21
C ARG A 109 11.40 -12.78 -9.17
N TRP A 110 10.66 -12.05 -8.34
CA TRP A 110 9.75 -12.64 -7.37
C TRP A 110 8.67 -13.50 -8.04
N HIS A 111 8.01 -13.02 -9.10
CA HIS A 111 7.02 -13.83 -9.81
C HIS A 111 7.60 -15.13 -10.38
N VAL A 112 8.77 -15.07 -11.02
CA VAL A 112 9.43 -16.27 -11.57
C VAL A 112 9.77 -17.25 -10.45
N TRP A 113 10.32 -16.76 -9.35
CA TRP A 113 10.62 -17.60 -8.19
C TRP A 113 9.36 -18.18 -7.56
N ALA A 114 8.33 -17.37 -7.32
CA ALA A 114 7.10 -17.80 -6.66
C ALA A 114 6.32 -18.83 -7.50
N MET A 115 6.33 -18.70 -8.83
CA MET A 115 5.76 -19.72 -9.72
C MET A 115 6.49 -21.06 -9.65
N ALA A 116 7.81 -21.04 -9.44
CA ALA A 116 8.61 -22.25 -9.34
C ALA A 116 8.53 -22.92 -7.95
N ASN A 117 8.17 -22.16 -6.90
CA ASN A 117 8.19 -22.64 -5.51
C ASN A 117 6.79 -22.87 -4.91
N PHE A 118 5.72 -22.49 -5.59
CA PHE A 118 4.35 -22.74 -5.14
C PHE A 118 3.73 -23.91 -5.89
N ASP A 119 3.15 -24.85 -5.12
CA ASP A 119 2.43 -26.00 -5.66
C ASP A 119 0.99 -25.62 -6.06
N TRP A 120 0.78 -25.38 -7.35
CA TRP A 120 -0.53 -25.07 -7.93
C TRP A 120 -1.45 -26.28 -8.11
N GLU A 121 -0.99 -27.50 -7.84
CA GLU A 121 -1.83 -28.70 -7.86
C GLU A 121 -2.50 -28.93 -6.50
N ASN A 122 -1.96 -28.34 -5.43
CA ASN A 122 -2.50 -28.42 -4.08
C ASN A 122 -3.62 -27.39 -3.84
N GLN A 123 -4.87 -27.85 -3.96
CA GLN A 123 -6.05 -27.01 -3.75
C GLN A 123 -6.14 -26.42 -2.33
N ALA A 124 -5.65 -27.13 -1.30
CA ALA A 124 -5.65 -26.62 0.07
C ALA A 124 -4.71 -25.41 0.21
N ALA A 125 -3.53 -25.46 -0.42
CA ALA A 125 -2.59 -24.34 -0.43
C ALA A 125 -3.12 -23.11 -1.19
N ILE A 126 -3.93 -23.33 -2.24
CA ILE A 126 -4.59 -22.26 -3.00
C ILE A 126 -5.64 -21.54 -2.15
N GLU A 127 -6.42 -22.30 -1.39
CA GLU A 127 -7.55 -21.80 -0.59
C GLU A 127 -7.16 -21.23 0.76
N GLU A 128 -5.98 -21.62 1.27
CA GLU A 128 -5.37 -21.09 2.49
C GLU A 128 -5.42 -19.56 2.49
N SER A 129 -5.58 -18.93 3.65
CA SER A 129 -5.67 -17.47 3.73
C SER A 129 -4.30 -16.80 3.56
N TRP A 130 -3.23 -17.44 4.05
CA TRP A 130 -1.86 -16.94 3.96
C TRP A 130 -0.81 -18.07 3.90
N GLU A 131 0.20 -17.95 3.03
CA GLU A 131 1.38 -18.85 3.00
C GLU A 131 2.69 -18.13 2.58
N PRO A 132 3.87 -18.70 2.81
CA PRO A 132 5.14 -17.96 2.69
C PRO A 132 5.60 -17.51 1.29
N VAL A 133 5.14 -18.13 0.20
CA VAL A 133 5.64 -17.91 -1.17
C VAL A 133 4.95 -16.72 -1.84
N TYR A 134 3.61 -16.68 -1.82
CA TYR A 134 2.81 -15.57 -2.35
C TYR A 134 2.21 -14.69 -1.25
N GLY A 135 2.31 -15.07 0.02
CA GLY A 135 1.73 -14.32 1.13
C GLY A 135 0.23 -14.51 1.18
N SER A 136 -0.50 -13.41 0.97
CA SER A 136 -1.94 -13.39 1.06
C SER A 136 -2.62 -14.17 -0.08
N ARG A 137 -3.79 -14.73 0.21
CA ARG A 137 -4.67 -15.33 -0.82
C ARG A 137 -5.03 -14.34 -1.93
N LEU A 138 -5.05 -13.03 -1.63
CA LEU A 138 -5.24 -11.97 -2.62
C LEU A 138 -4.16 -12.03 -3.72
N MET A 139 -2.89 -12.18 -3.35
CA MET A 139 -1.79 -12.25 -4.30
C MET A 139 -1.82 -13.55 -5.11
N ARG A 140 -2.17 -14.69 -4.52
CA ARG A 140 -2.41 -15.93 -5.28
C ARG A 140 -3.55 -15.80 -6.29
N ALA A 141 -4.71 -15.29 -5.86
CA ALA A 141 -5.84 -15.07 -6.75
C ALA A 141 -5.51 -14.10 -7.88
N ARG A 142 -4.63 -13.13 -7.61
CA ARG A 142 -4.15 -12.19 -8.62
C ARG A 142 -3.23 -12.83 -9.63
N VAL A 143 -2.29 -13.68 -9.21
CA VAL A 143 -1.41 -14.39 -10.15
C VAL A 143 -2.21 -15.30 -11.08
N VAL A 144 -3.26 -15.96 -10.59
CA VAL A 144 -4.21 -16.70 -11.45
C VAL A 144 -4.85 -15.78 -12.48
N MET A 145 -5.37 -14.62 -12.06
CA MET A 145 -5.97 -13.63 -12.96
C MET A 145 -4.97 -13.12 -14.01
N LEU A 146 -3.74 -12.83 -13.61
CA LEU A 146 -2.68 -12.34 -14.50
C LEU A 146 -2.28 -13.41 -15.52
N ARG A 147 -2.14 -14.67 -15.10
CA ARG A 147 -1.90 -15.82 -15.97
C ARG A 147 -2.99 -15.98 -17.02
N ASP A 148 -4.25 -15.96 -16.59
CA ASP A 148 -5.38 -16.23 -17.46
C ASP A 148 -5.70 -15.04 -18.40
N SER A 149 -5.14 -13.86 -18.12
CA SER A 149 -5.29 -12.67 -18.96
C SER A 149 -4.46 -12.67 -20.25
N GLY A 150 -3.44 -13.53 -20.34
CA GLY A 150 -2.47 -13.54 -21.45
C GLY A 150 -1.47 -12.38 -21.43
N MET A 151 -1.35 -11.65 -20.30
CA MET A 151 -0.36 -10.57 -20.15
C MET A 151 1.08 -11.11 -20.03
N SER A 152 2.05 -10.33 -20.51
CA SER A 152 3.47 -10.62 -20.32
C SER A 152 3.90 -10.41 -18.86
N LEU A 153 5.02 -11.03 -18.48
CA LEU A 153 5.64 -10.86 -17.16
C LEU A 153 5.95 -9.38 -16.83
N ASP A 154 6.30 -8.59 -17.85
CA ASP A 154 6.47 -7.14 -17.75
C ASP A 154 5.17 -6.42 -17.37
N GLY A 155 4.04 -6.89 -17.93
CA GLY A 155 2.71 -6.43 -17.56
C GLY A 155 2.33 -6.79 -16.12
N TRP A 156 2.69 -7.99 -15.67
CA TRP A 156 2.44 -8.44 -14.30
C TRP A 156 3.21 -7.57 -13.30
N ALA A 157 4.53 -7.43 -13.50
CA ALA A 157 5.38 -6.58 -12.67
C ALA A 157 4.89 -5.13 -12.64
N ALA A 158 4.49 -4.56 -13.79
CA ALA A 158 3.96 -3.20 -13.84
C ALA A 158 2.62 -3.04 -13.10
N LEU A 159 1.71 -4.02 -13.20
CA LEU A 159 0.43 -3.99 -12.50
C LEU A 159 0.58 -4.16 -10.99
N ASP A 160 1.49 -5.02 -10.56
CA ASP A 160 1.70 -5.32 -9.15
C ASP A 160 2.48 -4.19 -8.45
N SER A 161 3.39 -3.51 -9.17
CA SER A 161 3.95 -2.22 -8.71
C SER A 161 2.91 -1.09 -8.66
N GLY A 162 1.79 -1.22 -9.38
CA GLY A 162 0.86 -0.12 -9.69
C GLY A 162 -0.53 -0.25 -9.09
N PHE A 163 -0.72 -1.03 -8.02
CA PHE A 163 -2.01 -1.46 -7.43
C PHE A 163 -3.04 -0.36 -7.05
N ILE A 164 -2.83 0.93 -7.38
CA ILE A 164 -3.67 2.07 -6.98
C ILE A 164 -4.27 2.90 -8.15
N TRP A 165 -3.86 2.73 -9.41
CA TRP A 165 -4.22 3.74 -10.43
C TRP A 165 -5.32 3.32 -11.42
N THR A 166 -6.42 4.06 -11.42
CA THR A 166 -7.44 4.07 -12.48
C THR A 166 -7.69 5.51 -12.93
N TYR A 167 -7.85 5.73 -14.24
CA TYR A 167 -8.06 7.06 -14.82
C TYR A 167 -9.49 7.15 -15.36
N PRO A 168 -10.24 8.24 -15.08
CA PRO A 168 -11.63 8.38 -15.51
C PRO A 168 -11.80 8.49 -17.04
N ASP A 169 -10.77 8.97 -17.73
CA ASP A 169 -10.83 9.29 -19.17
C ASP A 169 -10.34 8.14 -20.07
N ASP A 170 -9.90 7.02 -19.46
CA ASP A 170 -9.33 5.87 -20.16
C ASP A 170 -10.15 4.59 -19.89
N PRO A 171 -10.98 4.13 -20.85
CA PRO A 171 -11.81 2.93 -20.73
C PRO A 171 -10.99 1.62 -20.68
N THR A 172 -9.66 1.70 -20.77
CA THR A 172 -8.74 0.56 -20.65
C THR A 172 -7.99 0.52 -19.33
N SER A 173 -8.25 1.44 -18.39
CA SER A 173 -7.60 1.44 -17.08
C SER A 173 -8.23 0.42 -16.11
N GLY A 174 -7.39 -0.34 -15.41
CA GLY A 174 -7.77 -1.38 -14.45
C GLY A 174 -7.54 -2.84 -14.95
N PRO A 175 -7.47 -3.82 -14.03
CA PRO A 175 -7.01 -5.19 -14.34
C PRO A 175 -8.02 -6.09 -15.08
N ILE A 176 -9.24 -5.62 -15.33
CA ILE A 176 -10.26 -6.33 -16.12
C ILE A 176 -10.74 -5.39 -17.22
N ARG A 177 -10.45 -5.73 -18.50
CA ARG A 177 -11.17 -5.13 -19.63
C ARG A 177 -12.61 -5.63 -19.61
N LYS A 178 -13.59 -4.74 -19.60
CA LYS A 178 -15.00 -5.08 -19.85
C LYS A 178 -15.15 -5.42 -21.34
N ARG A 179 -15.06 -6.71 -21.69
CA ARG A 179 -15.25 -7.20 -23.05
C ARG A 179 -16.73 -7.56 -23.20
N ASP A 180 -17.57 -6.70 -23.76
CA ASP A 180 -18.88 -7.09 -24.31
C ASP A 180 -20.03 -7.24 -23.28
N ASP A 181 -20.79 -6.16 -22.94
CA ASP A 181 -22.22 -6.31 -22.59
C ASP A 181 -23.01 -4.97 -22.61
N PRO A 182 -24.01 -4.81 -23.51
CA PRO A 182 -24.99 -3.71 -23.49
C PRO A 182 -25.88 -3.64 -22.23
N ALA A 183 -25.83 -4.61 -21.31
CA ALA A 183 -26.69 -4.72 -20.13
C ALA A 183 -26.19 -3.99 -18.85
N ILE A 184 -25.08 -3.25 -18.87
CA ILE A 184 -24.56 -2.51 -17.70
C ILE A 184 -25.51 -1.38 -17.22
N TYR A 185 -26.61 -1.12 -17.95
CA TYR A 185 -27.69 -0.18 -17.60
C TYR A 185 -28.99 -0.83 -17.12
N GLN A 186 -29.03 -2.13 -16.86
CA GLN A 186 -30.27 -2.80 -16.41
C GLN A 186 -30.25 -3.16 -14.92
N SER A 187 -30.19 -2.16 -14.04
CA SER A 187 -30.80 -2.30 -12.71
C SER A 187 -32.09 -1.47 -12.65
N LYS A 188 -33.17 -2.02 -13.20
CA LYS A 188 -34.52 -1.66 -12.78
C LYS A 188 -34.70 -2.12 -11.34
N MET A 189 -34.52 -1.24 -10.36
CA MET A 189 -35.30 -1.29 -9.12
C MET A 189 -35.59 0.14 -8.64
N MET A 190 -36.89 0.45 -8.59
CA MET A 190 -37.54 1.66 -8.06
C MET A 190 -37.58 2.94 -8.93
N GLY A 191 -38.30 2.85 -10.06
CA GLY A 191 -39.60 3.52 -10.18
C GLY A 191 -39.71 5.06 -10.11
N LYS A 192 -38.63 5.83 -10.26
CA LYS A 192 -38.74 7.25 -10.60
C LYS A 192 -37.58 7.65 -11.52
N GLU A 193 -37.90 7.81 -12.81
CA GLU A 193 -36.95 8.36 -13.79
C GLU A 193 -36.50 9.74 -13.32
N SER A 194 -35.21 9.88 -12.97
CA SER A 194 -34.62 11.20 -12.79
C SER A 194 -34.36 11.77 -14.19
N ARG A 195 -34.79 13.01 -14.41
CA ARG A 195 -34.55 13.72 -15.68
C ARG A 195 -33.06 13.70 -15.97
N SER A 196 -32.69 13.19 -17.14
CA SER A 196 -31.32 13.31 -17.67
C SER A 196 -30.94 14.78 -17.71
N ARG A 197 -29.87 15.15 -17.00
CA ARG A 197 -29.33 16.51 -17.00
C ARG A 197 -28.65 16.78 -18.34
N ASN A 198 -28.78 18.00 -18.83
CA ASN A 198 -28.15 18.43 -20.08
C ASN A 198 -26.96 19.37 -19.80
N ALA A 199 -26.19 19.69 -20.85
CA ALA A 199 -25.02 20.56 -20.73
C ALA A 199 -25.34 21.98 -20.20
N GLU A 200 -26.59 22.45 -20.35
CA GLU A 200 -27.04 23.74 -19.84
C GLU A 200 -27.33 23.72 -18.32
N ASP A 201 -27.70 22.55 -17.78
CA ASP A 201 -27.84 22.32 -16.34
C ASP A 201 -26.47 22.32 -15.65
N ASP A 202 -25.47 21.70 -16.28
CA ASP A 202 -24.09 21.65 -15.77
C ASP A 202 -23.37 23.00 -15.89
N ALA A 203 -23.70 23.81 -16.91
CA ALA A 203 -23.19 25.17 -17.06
C ALA A 203 -23.64 26.12 -15.92
N LYS A 204 -24.68 25.74 -15.15
CA LYS A 204 -25.18 26.46 -13.98
C LYS A 204 -24.79 25.80 -12.66
N ALA A 205 -23.90 24.80 -12.69
CA ALA A 205 -23.45 24.13 -11.48
C ALA A 205 -22.58 25.07 -10.63
N THR A 206 -23.08 25.40 -9.44
CA THR A 206 -22.32 26.18 -8.45
C THR A 206 -21.82 25.26 -7.36
N LEU A 207 -20.53 25.36 -7.01
CA LEU A 207 -19.96 24.61 -5.88
C LEU A 207 -20.54 25.17 -4.57
N ILE A 208 -21.42 24.41 -3.93
CA ILE A 208 -21.98 24.74 -2.61
C ILE A 208 -21.03 24.17 -1.55
N THR A 209 -20.33 25.05 -0.84
CA THR A 209 -19.38 24.68 0.23
C THR A 209 -20.04 24.64 1.62
N THR A 210 -21.27 25.14 1.76
CA THR A 210 -22.04 25.07 2.99
C THR A 210 -22.52 23.64 3.22
N GLY A 211 -21.85 22.92 4.12
CA GLY A 211 -22.13 21.52 4.48
C GLY A 211 -20.95 20.55 4.34
N ILE A 212 -19.81 20.99 3.80
CA ILE A 212 -18.61 20.12 3.55
C ILE A 212 -17.54 20.32 4.65
N GLN A 213 -17.76 21.22 5.60
CA GLN A 213 -16.85 21.44 6.73
C GLN A 213 -16.86 20.23 7.67
N GLY A 214 -15.93 19.29 7.45
CA GLY A 214 -15.76 18.10 8.28
C GLY A 214 -15.57 16.77 7.52
N HIS A 215 -15.61 16.75 6.18
CA HIS A 215 -15.45 15.49 5.44
C HIS A 215 -13.99 15.22 5.04
N PHE A 216 -13.34 14.32 5.79
CA PHE A 216 -12.02 13.76 5.51
C PHE A 216 -12.14 12.55 4.55
N TYR A 217 -11.62 12.66 3.33
CA TYR A 217 -11.64 11.59 2.29
C TYR A 217 -10.23 11.09 1.91
N PRO A 218 -9.38 10.65 2.85
CA PRO A 218 -8.00 10.23 2.57
C PRO A 218 -7.90 9.03 1.63
N PHE A 219 -9.00 8.25 1.51
CA PHE A 219 -9.09 7.06 0.68
C PHE A 219 -9.99 7.25 -0.55
N GLY A 220 -10.35 8.49 -0.89
CA GLY A 220 -11.29 8.82 -1.96
C GLY A 220 -12.75 8.56 -1.60
N GLY A 221 -13.62 8.52 -2.61
CA GLY A 221 -15.07 8.33 -2.44
C GLY A 221 -15.74 7.69 -3.66
N GLY A 222 -16.93 7.12 -3.44
CA GLY A 222 -17.73 6.48 -4.49
C GLY A 222 -17.03 5.28 -5.14
N ILE A 223 -17.17 5.14 -6.46
CA ILE A 223 -16.60 4.03 -7.25
C ILE A 223 -15.06 4.04 -7.34
N LYS A 224 -14.42 5.15 -6.95
CA LYS A 224 -12.96 5.33 -6.93
C LYS A 224 -12.39 5.22 -5.51
N ILE A 225 -13.18 4.74 -4.53
CA ILE A 225 -12.69 4.53 -3.17
C ILE A 225 -11.60 3.46 -3.14
N CYS A 226 -10.56 3.69 -2.34
CA CYS A 226 -9.48 2.72 -2.19
C CYS A 226 -10.02 1.39 -1.66
N PRO A 227 -9.77 0.26 -2.36
CA PRO A 227 -10.19 -1.05 -1.89
C PRO A 227 -9.47 -1.42 -0.59
N GLY A 228 -8.18 -1.07 -0.45
CA GLY A 228 -7.35 -1.38 0.71
C GLY A 228 -7.55 -0.50 1.96
N ARG A 229 -8.52 0.43 1.96
CA ARG A 229 -8.70 1.41 3.06
C ARG A 229 -8.84 0.80 4.47
N TYR A 230 -9.46 -0.38 4.56
CA TYR A 230 -9.64 -1.05 5.85
C TYR A 230 -8.34 -1.67 6.36
N LEU A 231 -7.59 -2.32 5.46
CA LEU A 231 -6.26 -2.84 5.76
C LEU A 231 -5.31 -1.70 6.13
N ALA A 232 -5.25 -0.64 5.33
CA ALA A 232 -4.40 0.53 5.61
C ALA A 232 -4.72 1.16 6.98
N LYS A 233 -6.01 1.26 7.34
CA LYS A 233 -6.40 1.72 8.67
C LYS A 233 -5.92 0.76 9.77
N GLN A 234 -6.06 -0.55 9.58
CA GLN A 234 -5.60 -1.56 10.54
C GLN A 234 -4.07 -1.52 10.70
N GLU A 235 -3.31 -1.49 9.60
CA GLU A 235 -1.85 -1.44 9.61
C GLU A 235 -1.33 -0.20 10.34
N VAL A 236 -1.91 0.98 10.09
CA VAL A 236 -1.53 2.22 10.80
C VAL A 236 -1.82 2.11 12.29
N MET A 237 -2.99 1.61 12.68
CA MET A 237 -3.34 1.43 14.10
C MET A 237 -2.43 0.41 14.79
N ILE A 238 -2.14 -0.72 14.13
CA ILE A 238 -1.23 -1.76 14.61
C ILE A 238 0.18 -1.21 14.76
N MET A 239 0.66 -0.45 13.78
CA MET A 239 2.00 0.14 13.84
C MET A 239 2.13 1.09 15.02
N VAL A 240 1.17 2.01 15.20
CA VAL A 240 1.18 2.93 16.33
C VAL A 240 1.12 2.15 17.64
N ALA A 241 0.28 1.13 17.76
CA ALA A 241 0.17 0.32 18.97
C ALA A 241 1.46 -0.44 19.30
N ILE A 242 2.10 -1.07 18.31
CA ILE A 242 3.36 -1.80 18.49
C ILE A 242 4.49 -0.84 18.85
N LEU A 243 4.59 0.32 18.18
CA LEU A 243 5.64 1.30 18.47
C LEU A 243 5.48 1.92 19.86
N LEU A 244 4.26 2.29 20.27
CA LEU A 244 4.00 2.81 21.62
C LEU A 244 4.20 1.78 22.72
N ARG A 245 4.09 0.48 22.40
CA ARG A 245 4.37 -0.61 23.33
C ARG A 245 5.86 -0.94 23.39
N ALA A 246 6.58 -0.79 22.29
CA ALA A 246 7.99 -1.12 22.19
C ALA A 246 8.90 0.04 22.63
N TYR A 247 8.48 1.29 22.40
CA TYR A 247 9.30 2.47 22.62
C TYR A 247 8.54 3.55 23.39
N GLU A 248 9.28 4.31 24.19
CA GLU A 248 8.87 5.60 24.70
C GLU A 248 9.37 6.68 23.72
N PRO A 249 8.49 7.33 22.93
CA PRO A 249 8.89 8.37 22.00
C PRO A 249 8.91 9.75 22.66
N GLU A 250 10.03 10.45 22.57
CA GLU A 250 10.15 11.87 22.89
C GLU A 250 10.41 12.64 21.59
N ALA A 251 9.48 13.49 21.19
CA ALA A 251 9.67 14.28 19.99
C ALA A 251 10.59 15.49 20.26
N ILE A 252 11.59 15.69 19.40
CA ILE A 252 12.49 16.83 19.46
C ILE A 252 11.98 17.84 18.43
N PHE A 253 11.33 18.91 18.91
CA PHE A 253 10.90 20.02 18.08
C PHE A 253 11.53 21.31 18.58
N ASP A 254 12.03 22.15 17.66
CA ASP A 254 12.13 23.58 17.92
C ASP A 254 10.79 24.25 17.58
N ARG A 255 10.44 25.34 18.29
CA ARG A 255 9.19 26.08 18.09
C ARG A 255 9.03 26.59 16.65
N ALA A 256 10.16 26.86 15.98
CA ALA A 256 10.20 27.29 14.58
C ALA A 256 9.79 26.18 13.58
N ASP A 257 10.08 24.92 13.89
CA ASP A 257 9.79 23.78 13.01
C ASP A 257 8.28 23.51 12.91
N MET A 258 7.55 23.74 14.01
CA MET A 258 6.09 23.58 14.09
C MET A 258 5.31 24.59 13.24
N ASP A 259 5.85 25.80 13.07
CA ASP A 259 5.23 26.85 12.24
C ASP A 259 5.49 26.62 10.73
N GLN A 260 6.61 26.00 10.39
CA GLN A 260 6.94 25.57 9.02
C GLN A 260 6.10 24.36 8.58
N ALA A 261 5.88 23.39 9.47
CA ALA A 261 5.02 22.22 9.21
C ALA A 261 3.54 22.58 8.92
N ARG A 262 3.08 23.74 9.40
CA ARG A 262 1.71 24.24 9.15
C ARG A 262 1.51 24.89 7.78
N THR A 263 2.60 25.28 7.10
CA THR A 263 2.53 26.13 5.90
C THR A 263 2.96 25.42 4.61
N GLN A 264 3.62 24.26 4.69
CA GLN A 264 4.02 23.48 3.52
C GLN A 264 3.14 22.25 3.31
N THR A 265 2.79 21.97 2.06
CA THR A 265 2.18 20.71 1.62
C THR A 265 3.18 19.58 1.81
N PHE A 266 3.15 18.89 2.97
CA PHE A 266 3.82 17.61 3.25
C PHE A 266 5.15 17.42 2.50
N ASP A 267 6.10 18.33 2.69
CA ASP A 267 7.50 17.90 2.71
C ASP A 267 7.68 17.49 4.17
N ALA A 268 7.76 16.18 4.43
CA ALA A 268 7.95 15.68 5.79
C ALA A 268 9.34 16.15 6.25
N CYS A 269 9.40 17.38 6.79
CA CYS A 269 10.56 17.87 7.51
C CYS A 269 10.98 16.79 8.49
N SER A 270 12.21 16.30 8.32
CA SER A 270 12.95 15.37 9.16
C SER A 270 12.52 15.43 10.62
N LEU A 271 11.50 14.63 10.96
CA LEU A 271 10.95 14.65 12.31
C LEU A 271 11.97 13.93 13.18
N VAL A 272 12.64 14.69 14.05
CA VAL A 272 13.64 14.13 14.96
C VAL A 272 12.91 13.64 16.21
N ALA A 273 13.13 12.39 16.57
CA ALA A 273 12.56 11.81 17.79
C ALA A 273 13.64 11.05 18.56
N ARG A 274 13.58 11.05 19.89
CA ARG A 274 14.31 10.09 20.69
C ARG A 274 13.40 8.92 20.99
N LEU A 275 13.95 7.73 20.85
CA LEU A 275 13.28 6.48 21.20
C LEU A 275 14.08 5.84 22.33
N PHE A 276 13.37 5.42 23.37
CA PHE A 276 13.91 4.58 24.43
C PHE A 276 13.12 3.27 24.49
N ARG A 277 13.81 2.15 24.65
CA ARG A 277 13.17 0.83 24.70
C ARG A 277 13.20 0.29 26.13
N GLU A 278 12.10 0.48 26.86
CA GLU A 278 11.95 -0.09 28.19
C GLU A 278 11.83 -1.63 28.11
N MET A 279 12.53 -2.38 28.97
CA MET A 279 12.37 -3.83 29.05
C MET A 279 11.04 -4.15 29.74
N HIS A 280 9.98 -4.34 28.97
CA HIS A 280 8.77 -4.95 29.51
C HIS A 280 8.96 -6.47 29.66
N GLU A 281 8.53 -7.01 30.80
CA GLU A 281 8.46 -8.44 31.11
C GLU A 281 7.75 -9.19 29.94
N PRO A 282 8.24 -10.38 29.52
CA PRO A 282 7.62 -11.12 28.44
C PRO A 282 6.18 -11.45 28.80
N TYR A 283 5.25 -10.95 27.97
CA TYR A 283 3.83 -11.23 28.11
C TYR A 283 3.57 -12.71 27.77
N HIS A 284 2.91 -13.42 28.67
CA HIS A 284 2.50 -14.81 28.49
C HIS A 284 1.70 -14.98 27.18
N GLN A 285 2.11 -15.98 26.39
CA GLN A 285 1.45 -16.40 25.15
C GLN A 285 0.11 -17.08 25.47
N ASP A 286 -0.98 -16.32 25.55
CA ASP A 286 -2.33 -16.87 25.48
C ASP A 286 -3.16 -16.00 24.51
N LEU A 287 -3.05 -16.32 23.22
CA LEU A 287 -3.96 -15.95 22.14
C LEU A 287 -4.28 -17.21 21.33
#